data_AF-A0A8C0HLD8-F1
#
_entry.id   AF-A0A8C0HLD8-F1
#
_cell.length_a   1.000
_cell.length_b   1.000
_cell.length_c   1.000
_cell.angle_alpha   90.00
_cell.angle_beta   90.00
_cell.angle_gamma   90.00
#
_symmetry.space_group_name_H-M   'P 1'
#
loop_
_entity.id
_entity.type
_entity.pdbx_description
1 polymer ?
#
loop_
_entity_poly.entity_id
_entity_poly.type
_entity_poly.pdbx_seq_one_letter_code
_entity_poly.pdbx_strand_id
1 'polypeptide(L)'
;MVAPCPVPPPASTPVLPLYPQCLLRCGDGAWGPEYSFPADAWTRRWVESKHKPDYGRFVLTAGKFYGDAEKDKGIQTSQDARFYAISSRFEPFSNRDKTLVVQFTVKHEQNIDCGGGYVKLFPASLNQEDMHGDSEYNIMFGGTLR
;
A
#
# COMPACT_ATOMS: atom_id res chain seq x y z
N MET A 1 0.58 -40.35 10.65
CA MET A 1 1.89 -39.72 10.38
C MET A 1 1.69 -38.85 9.16
N VAL A 2 1.61 -37.53 9.33
CA VAL A 2 1.41 -36.60 8.21
C VAL A 2 2.80 -36.29 7.66
N ALA A 3 3.02 -36.62 6.39
CA ALA A 3 4.28 -36.30 5.71
C ALA A 3 4.41 -34.77 5.59
N PRO A 4 5.58 -34.18 5.87
CA PRO A 4 5.80 -32.76 5.65
C PRO A 4 5.78 -32.46 4.15
N CYS A 5 5.03 -31.42 3.76
CA CYS A 5 5.06 -30.90 2.38
C CYS A 5 6.49 -30.46 2.01
N PRO A 6 6.97 -30.75 0.78
CA PRO A 6 8.27 -30.28 0.34
C PRO A 6 8.28 -28.74 0.25
N VAL A 7 9.30 -28.13 0.85
CA VAL A 7 9.58 -26.70 0.74
C VAL A 7 10.09 -26.43 -0.68
N PRO A 8 9.41 -25.59 -1.50
CA PRO A 8 9.91 -25.26 -2.83
C PRO A 8 11.20 -24.41 -2.73
N PRO A 9 12.11 -24.50 -3.73
CA PRO A 9 13.33 -23.69 -3.77
C PRO A 9 13.00 -22.18 -3.87
N PRO A 10 13.94 -21.29 -3.49
CA PRO A 10 13.69 -19.85 -3.44
C PRO A 10 13.53 -19.31 -4.86
N ALA A 11 12.28 -19.18 -5.31
CA ALA A 11 11.94 -18.30 -6.42
C ALA A 11 12.17 -16.85 -5.95
N SER A 12 12.83 -16.05 -6.77
CA SER A 12 13.02 -14.61 -6.55
C SER A 12 11.67 -13.90 -6.50
N THR A 13 11.13 -13.72 -5.30
CA THR A 13 9.77 -13.24 -5.01
C THR A 13 9.70 -11.73 -4.87
N PRO A 14 8.79 -11.01 -5.52
CA PRO A 14 8.99 -9.61 -5.88
C PRO A 14 8.59 -8.52 -4.85
N VAL A 15 9.13 -7.34 -5.12
CA VAL A 15 8.87 -6.00 -4.57
C VAL A 15 7.86 -5.23 -5.46
N LEU A 16 6.88 -4.56 -4.88
CA LEU A 16 5.90 -3.65 -5.50
C LEU A 16 6.25 -2.16 -5.31
N PRO A 17 6.38 -1.38 -6.39
CA PRO A 17 6.24 0.08 -6.38
C PRO A 17 4.77 0.54 -6.37
N LEU A 18 4.35 1.25 -5.33
CA LEU A 18 3.12 2.05 -5.31
C LEU A 18 3.46 3.48 -5.76
N TYR A 19 2.95 3.89 -6.91
CA TYR A 19 3.11 5.26 -7.42
C TYR A 19 1.99 6.13 -6.85
N PRO A 20 2.29 7.33 -6.36
CA PRO A 20 1.33 7.98 -5.52
C PRO A 20 0.57 9.03 -6.28
N GLN A 21 -0.59 8.61 -6.74
CA GLN A 21 -1.72 9.50 -6.62
C GLN A 21 -2.87 8.69 -6.02
N CYS A 22 -2.75 8.38 -4.73
CA CYS A 22 -3.89 7.87 -3.98
C CYS A 22 -4.84 9.06 -3.75
N LEU A 23 -5.86 9.18 -4.60
CA LEU A 23 -6.89 10.21 -4.49
C LEU A 23 -8.15 9.57 -3.94
N LEU A 24 -8.54 9.99 -2.73
CA LEU A 24 -9.81 9.62 -2.12
C LEU A 24 -10.78 10.78 -2.32
N ARG A 25 -11.86 10.58 -3.08
CA ARG A 25 -12.89 11.59 -3.31
C ARG A 25 -14.22 11.12 -2.72
N CYS A 26 -14.89 11.98 -1.96
CA CYS A 26 -16.21 11.70 -1.38
C CYS A 26 -17.19 12.83 -1.75
N GLY A 27 -18.08 12.61 -2.73
CA GLY A 27 -19.21 13.49 -3.08
C GLY A 27 -18.97 14.61 -4.11
N ASP A 28 -20.04 15.40 -4.37
CA ASP A 28 -20.28 16.35 -5.48
C ASP A 28 -19.34 17.57 -5.56
N GLY A 29 -18.03 17.34 -5.64
CA GLY A 29 -17.00 18.38 -5.81
C GLY A 29 -16.22 18.72 -4.54
N ALA A 30 -16.41 17.99 -3.44
CA ALA A 30 -15.55 18.09 -2.26
C ALA A 30 -14.30 17.22 -2.47
N TRP A 31 -13.13 17.87 -2.56
CA TRP A 31 -11.84 17.21 -2.59
C TRP A 31 -11.58 16.55 -1.22
N GLY A 32 -11.52 15.22 -1.19
CA GLY A 32 -10.95 14.50 -0.04
C GLY A 32 -9.42 14.61 -0.04
N PRO A 33 -8.72 13.98 0.90
CA PRO A 33 -7.27 14.09 0.99
C PRO A 33 -6.59 13.57 -0.29
N GLU A 34 -5.80 14.43 -0.94
CA GLU A 34 -4.84 14.04 -1.98
C GLU A 34 -3.51 13.68 -1.34
N TYR A 35 -3.01 12.47 -1.61
CA TYR A 35 -1.72 12.03 -1.10
C TYR A 35 -0.62 12.23 -2.14
N SER A 36 0.20 13.25 -1.90
CA SER A 36 1.47 13.47 -2.59
C SER A 36 2.66 13.14 -1.70
N PHE A 37 3.79 12.78 -2.32
CA PHE A 37 5.04 12.39 -1.65
C PHE A 37 6.12 13.42 -1.89
N PRO A 38 6.01 14.64 -1.31
CA PRO A 38 7.11 15.57 -1.31
C PRO A 38 8.28 14.92 -0.57
N ALA A 39 9.47 15.00 -1.18
CA ALA A 39 10.69 14.38 -0.68
C ALA A 39 10.87 14.68 0.82
N ASP A 40 11.22 13.62 1.57
CA ASP A 40 11.51 13.60 3.02
C ASP A 40 10.36 13.84 4.02
N ALA A 41 9.16 14.26 3.58
CA ALA A 41 8.03 14.46 4.50
C ALA A 41 7.07 13.27 4.60
N TRP A 42 7.18 12.27 3.72
CA TRP A 42 6.23 11.16 3.67
C TRP A 42 6.26 10.28 4.93
N THR A 43 7.44 10.07 5.52
CA THR A 43 7.62 9.30 6.76
C THR A 43 6.92 9.90 7.98
N ARG A 44 6.52 11.19 7.92
CA ARG A 44 5.73 11.83 8.98
C ARG A 44 4.25 11.48 8.92
N ARG A 45 3.74 11.11 7.74
CA ARG A 45 2.32 10.80 7.50
C ARG A 45 2.03 9.31 7.54
N TRP A 46 2.98 8.52 7.07
CA TRP A 46 2.84 7.07 6.97
C TRP A 46 3.43 6.38 8.20
N VAL A 47 2.68 5.44 8.77
CA VAL A 47 3.05 4.66 9.95
C VAL A 47 3.18 3.20 9.54
N GLU A 48 4.36 2.63 9.78
CA GLU A 48 4.62 1.19 9.61
C GLU A 48 4.08 0.41 10.82
N SER A 49 3.43 -0.72 10.54
CA SER A 49 2.96 -1.62 11.59
C SER A 49 4.14 -2.34 12.27
N LYS A 50 4.00 -2.57 13.57
CA LYS A 50 4.93 -3.33 14.42
C LYS A 50 4.36 -4.71 14.79
N HIS A 51 3.20 -5.10 14.26
CA HIS A 51 2.55 -6.38 14.55
C HIS A 51 3.46 -7.59 14.28
N LYS A 52 4.33 -7.49 13.25
CA LYS A 52 5.37 -8.49 12.97
C LYS A 52 6.74 -7.82 12.89
N PRO A 53 7.79 -8.44 13.45
CA PRO A 53 9.14 -7.88 13.41
C PRO A 53 9.79 -7.97 12.02
N ASP A 54 9.23 -8.78 11.12
CA ASP A 54 9.82 -9.15 9.84
C ASP A 54 9.09 -8.55 8.63
N TYR A 55 8.28 -7.50 8.86
CA TYR A 55 7.68 -6.73 7.79
C TYR A 55 8.75 -6.10 6.89
N GLY A 56 8.44 -6.05 5.60
CA GLY A 56 9.28 -5.42 4.60
C GLY A 56 9.26 -3.90 4.73
N ARG A 57 10.34 -3.26 4.29
CA ARG A 57 10.53 -1.82 4.35
C ARG A 57 10.13 -1.15 3.06
N PHE A 58 9.58 0.04 3.23
CA PHE A 58 9.27 0.92 2.12
C PHE A 58 10.39 1.95 1.88
N VAL A 59 10.63 2.27 0.62
CA VAL A 59 11.61 3.26 0.16
C VAL A 59 10.93 4.23 -0.80
N LEU A 60 11.31 5.50 -0.75
CA LEU A 60 10.81 6.51 -1.68
C LEU A 60 11.70 6.53 -2.93
N THR A 61 11.14 6.22 -4.09
CA THR A 61 11.89 6.18 -5.34
C THR A 61 10.97 6.31 -6.55
N ALA A 62 11.50 6.83 -7.66
CA ALA A 62 10.81 6.85 -8.94
C ALA A 62 11.01 5.54 -9.73
N GLY A 63 11.81 4.60 -9.22
CA GLY A 63 12.16 3.34 -9.87
C GLY A 63 13.29 3.47 -10.90
N LYS A 64 13.52 2.43 -11.71
CA LYS A 64 14.55 2.37 -12.76
C LYS A 64 14.18 3.18 -14.00
N PHE A 65 12.89 3.34 -14.28
CA PHE A 65 12.40 4.12 -15.42
C PHE A 65 11.22 4.99 -15.01
N TYR A 66 11.26 6.26 -15.35
CA TYR A 66 10.28 7.27 -14.95
C TYR A 66 10.12 8.29 -16.08
N GLY A 67 8.96 8.95 -16.13
CA GLY A 67 8.74 10.11 -16.98
C GLY A 67 9.36 11.37 -16.36
N ASP A 68 9.14 11.57 -15.06
CA ASP A 68 9.65 12.69 -14.28
C ASP A 68 10.17 12.18 -12.93
N ALA A 69 11.48 12.31 -12.71
CA ALA A 69 12.17 11.75 -11.56
C ALA A 69 11.66 12.24 -10.20
N GLU A 70 11.02 13.41 -10.14
CA GLU A 70 10.50 13.99 -8.91
C GLU A 70 9.00 13.72 -8.75
N LYS A 71 8.21 13.85 -9.82
CA LYS A 71 6.75 13.62 -9.77
C LYS A 71 6.39 12.15 -9.67
N ASP A 72 7.23 11.28 -10.22
CA ASP A 72 6.97 9.85 -10.24
C ASP A 72 7.52 9.15 -8.99
N LYS A 73 8.04 9.88 -7.99
CA LYS A 73 8.46 9.27 -6.73
C LYS A 73 7.27 8.65 -6.01
N GLY A 74 7.39 7.38 -5.66
CA GLY A 74 6.38 6.62 -4.93
C GLY A 74 6.95 5.77 -3.81
N ILE A 75 6.05 5.20 -3.01
CA ILE A 75 6.43 4.21 -2.01
C ILE A 75 6.69 2.89 -2.73
N GLN A 76 7.95 2.50 -2.82
CA GLN A 76 8.34 1.18 -3.28
C GLN A 76 8.61 0.28 -2.09
N THR A 77 8.07 -0.93 -2.10
CA THR A 77 8.60 -1.99 -1.23
C THR A 77 10.08 -2.27 -1.60
N SER A 78 10.87 -2.91 -0.75
CA SER A 78 12.33 -3.04 -1.02
C SER A 78 12.91 -4.44 -0.83
N GLN A 79 12.10 -5.34 -0.28
CA GLN A 79 12.48 -6.70 0.07
C GLN A 79 11.52 -7.74 -0.50
N ASP A 80 12.12 -8.79 -1.02
CA ASP A 80 11.48 -9.92 -1.66
C ASP A 80 10.79 -10.85 -0.62
N ALA A 81 9.65 -11.46 -0.98
CA ALA A 81 8.86 -12.38 -0.12
C ALA A 81 8.50 -11.82 1.27
N ARG A 82 8.28 -10.50 1.36
CA ARG A 82 7.86 -9.86 2.61
C ARG A 82 6.40 -9.46 2.59
N PHE A 83 5.78 -9.55 3.76
CA PHE A 83 4.53 -8.84 4.01
C PHE A 83 4.85 -7.38 4.25
N TYR A 84 3.93 -6.52 3.84
CA TYR A 84 4.06 -5.08 3.96
C TYR A 84 2.83 -4.51 4.64
N ALA A 85 3.05 -3.61 5.59
CA ALA A 85 1.99 -3.02 6.38
C ALA A 85 2.35 -1.57 6.72
N ILE A 86 1.84 -0.64 5.91
CA ILE A 86 1.94 0.79 6.14
C ILE A 86 0.57 1.44 5.98
N SER A 87 0.27 2.45 6.80
CA SER A 87 -1.00 3.16 6.77
C SER A 87 -0.80 4.65 6.97
N SER A 88 -1.67 5.46 6.37
CA SER A 88 -1.73 6.90 6.63
C SER A 88 -3.12 7.24 7.15
N ARG A 89 -3.18 7.99 8.25
CA ARG A 89 -4.45 8.49 8.80
C ARG A 89 -4.88 9.75 8.06
N PHE A 90 -6.19 9.97 8.02
CA PHE A 90 -6.84 11.19 7.54
C PHE A 90 -8.05 11.52 8.42
N GLU A 91 -8.61 12.71 8.20
CA GLU A 91 -9.80 13.15 8.93
C GLU A 91 -10.96 12.15 8.70
N PRO A 92 -11.53 11.56 9.77
CA PRO A 92 -12.62 10.60 9.63
C PRO A 92 -13.81 11.22 8.91
N PHE A 93 -14.41 10.47 7.99
CA PHE A 93 -15.63 10.88 7.30
C PHE A 93 -16.57 9.70 7.07
N SER A 94 -17.81 9.99 6.69
CA SER A 94 -18.79 8.99 6.25
C SER A 94 -19.21 9.27 4.82
N ASN A 95 -19.27 8.23 4.00
CA ASN A 95 -19.79 8.26 2.64
C ASN A 95 -21.28 7.91 2.57
N ARG A 96 -22.01 7.91 3.70
CA ARG A 96 -23.46 7.71 3.69
C ARG A 96 -24.12 8.77 2.81
N ASP A 97 -24.94 8.31 1.87
CA ASP A 97 -25.64 9.14 0.88
C ASP A 97 -24.71 9.96 -0.03
N LYS A 98 -23.43 9.58 -0.13
CA LYS A 98 -22.41 10.25 -0.96
C LYS A 98 -21.60 9.24 -1.77
N THR A 99 -21.19 9.63 -2.97
CA THR A 99 -20.31 8.81 -3.80
C THR A 99 -18.88 8.80 -3.25
N LEU A 100 -18.34 7.62 -2.95
CA LEU A 100 -16.92 7.42 -2.63
C LEU A 100 -16.17 6.96 -3.88
N VAL A 101 -15.04 7.61 -4.17
CA VAL A 101 -14.10 7.29 -5.22
C VAL A 101 -12.75 7.07 -4.58
N VAL A 102 -12.18 5.89 -4.80
CA VAL A 102 -10.82 5.53 -4.39
C VAL A 102 -10.01 5.35 -5.66
N GLN A 103 -8.99 6.18 -5.87
CA GLN A 103 -8.09 6.08 -7.01
C GLN A 103 -6.67 5.96 -6.48
N PHE A 104 -5.86 5.10 -7.06
CA PHE A 104 -4.42 4.99 -6.80
C PHE A 104 -3.73 4.41 -8.03
N THR A 105 -2.42 4.63 -8.14
CA THR A 105 -1.62 4.11 -9.25
C THR A 105 -0.68 3.03 -8.72
N VAL A 106 -0.64 1.90 -9.40
CA VAL A 106 0.36 0.85 -9.14
C VAL A 106 1.16 0.68 -10.39
N LYS A 107 2.49 0.64 -10.27
CA LYS A 107 3.33 0.22 -11.37
C LYS A 107 4.20 -0.93 -10.89
N HIS A 108 4.06 -2.06 -11.58
CA HIS A 108 4.88 -3.23 -11.42
C HIS A 108 6.10 -3.07 -12.32
N GLU A 109 7.15 -2.43 -11.79
CA GLU A 109 8.38 -2.21 -12.57
C GLU A 109 9.15 -3.51 -12.87
N GLN A 110 8.93 -4.49 -12.00
CA GLN A 110 9.53 -5.80 -12.03
C GLN A 110 8.50 -6.82 -12.48
N ASN A 111 8.97 -7.86 -13.15
CA ASN A 111 8.16 -9.02 -13.48
C ASN A 111 7.76 -9.71 -12.18
N ILE A 112 6.55 -9.44 -11.71
CA ILE A 112 6.06 -10.02 -10.47
C ILE A 112 5.33 -11.33 -10.77
N ASP A 113 5.77 -12.41 -10.12
CA ASP A 113 5.13 -13.71 -10.25
C ASP A 113 3.94 -13.88 -9.27
N CYS A 114 3.95 -13.17 -8.15
CA CYS A 114 2.88 -13.18 -7.15
C CYS A 114 2.98 -11.92 -6.27
N GLY A 115 1.95 -11.07 -6.25
CA GLY A 115 1.96 -9.85 -5.45
C GLY A 115 0.63 -9.09 -5.44
N GLY A 116 0.31 -8.45 -4.31
CA GLY A 116 -0.93 -7.68 -4.12
C GLY A 116 -0.71 -6.17 -4.27
N GLY A 117 -1.32 -5.55 -5.27
CA GLY A 117 -1.33 -4.11 -5.49
C GLY A 117 -2.67 -3.49 -5.09
N TYR A 118 -3.08 -3.70 -3.83
CA TYR A 118 -4.37 -3.23 -3.31
C TYR A 118 -4.21 -2.33 -2.09
N VAL A 119 -5.23 -1.49 -1.88
CA VAL A 119 -5.36 -0.64 -0.69
C VAL A 119 -6.53 -1.11 0.16
N LYS A 120 -6.46 -0.87 1.47
CA LYS A 120 -7.55 -1.10 2.43
C LYS A 120 -7.95 0.23 3.08
N LEU A 121 -9.25 0.48 3.17
CA LEU A 121 -9.82 1.58 3.95
C LEU A 121 -10.31 1.05 5.29
N PHE A 122 -9.81 1.66 6.36
CA PHE A 122 -10.05 1.23 7.73
C PHE A 122 -10.98 2.18 8.48
N PRO A 123 -11.69 1.70 9.51
CA PRO A 123 -12.35 2.59 10.46
C PRO A 123 -11.33 3.42 11.24
N ALA A 124 -11.75 4.58 11.76
CA ALA A 124 -10.89 5.47 12.54
C ALA A 124 -10.34 4.81 13.82
N SER A 125 -10.96 3.74 14.30
CA SER A 125 -10.55 2.95 15.46
C SER A 125 -9.31 2.07 15.24
N LEU A 126 -8.82 1.93 14.00
CA LEU A 126 -7.63 1.13 13.72
C LEU A 126 -6.42 1.63 14.54
N ASN A 127 -5.74 0.70 15.22
CA ASN A 127 -4.40 0.92 15.72
C ASN A 127 -3.38 0.70 14.59
N GLN A 128 -2.78 1.78 14.09
CA GLN A 128 -1.84 1.72 12.97
C GLN A 128 -0.57 0.91 13.29
N GLU A 129 -0.12 0.92 14.55
CA GLU A 129 1.06 0.17 14.97
C GLU A 129 0.81 -1.34 15.06
N ASP A 130 -0.45 -1.78 15.06
CA ASP A 130 -0.83 -3.19 15.12
C ASP A 130 -1.59 -3.64 13.86
N MET A 131 -1.51 -2.89 12.77
CA MET A 131 -2.19 -3.23 11.52
C MET A 131 -1.62 -4.51 10.90
N HIS A 132 -2.49 -5.43 10.47
CA HIS A 132 -2.11 -6.70 9.87
C HIS A 132 -3.19 -7.23 8.90
N GLY A 133 -2.98 -8.45 8.38
CA GLY A 133 -3.86 -9.07 7.38
C GLY A 133 -5.31 -9.21 7.82
N ASP A 134 -5.52 -9.55 9.10
CA ASP A 134 -6.82 -9.85 9.72
C ASP A 134 -7.46 -8.64 10.41
N SER A 135 -6.80 -7.48 10.39
CA SER A 135 -7.39 -6.24 10.90
C SER A 135 -8.67 -5.90 10.16
N GLU A 136 -9.73 -5.55 10.89
CA GLU A 136 -11.04 -5.20 10.33
C GLU A 136 -10.93 -3.97 9.40
N TYR A 137 -11.45 -4.10 8.18
CA TYR A 137 -11.45 -3.04 7.17
C TYR A 137 -12.86 -2.87 6.59
N ASN A 138 -13.16 -1.65 6.13
CA ASN A 138 -14.44 -1.33 5.49
C ASN A 138 -14.43 -1.72 4.00
N ILE A 139 -13.34 -1.40 3.29
CA ILE A 139 -13.23 -1.61 1.84
C ILE A 139 -11.81 -2.09 1.51
N MET A 140 -11.69 -3.08 0.61
CA MET A 140 -10.44 -3.45 -0.04
C MET A 140 -10.60 -3.25 -1.55
N PHE A 141 -9.67 -2.54 -2.18
CA PHE A 141 -9.74 -2.24 -3.61
C PHE A 141 -8.35 -2.32 -4.26
N GLY A 142 -8.25 -3.04 -5.38
CA GLY A 142 -7.02 -3.13 -6.17
C GLY A 142 -6.83 -4.45 -6.90
N GLY A 143 -5.75 -4.53 -7.66
CA GLY A 143 -5.36 -5.72 -8.39
C GLY A 143 -4.58 -6.69 -7.51
N THR A 144 -4.86 -7.98 -7.65
CA THR A 144 -3.96 -9.05 -7.22
C THR A 144 -3.40 -9.70 -8.46
N LEU A 145 -2.07 -9.72 -8.59
CA LEU A 145 -1.39 -10.42 -9.68
C LEU A 145 -1.00 -11.82 -9.20
N ARG A 146 -1.47 -12.80 -9.97
CA ARG A 146 -1.26 -14.24 -9.81
C ARG A 146 -0.88 -14.83 -11.15
#